data_AF-A0A2M9BRC0-F1
#
_entry.id   AF-A0A2M9BRC0-F1
#
_cell.length_a   1.000
_cell.length_b   1.000
_cell.length_c   1.000
_cell.angle_alpha   90.00
_cell.angle_beta   90.00
_cell.angle_gamma   90.00
#
_symmetry.space_group_name_H-M   'P 1'
#
loop_
_entity.id
_entity.type
_entity.pdbx_description
1 polymer ?
#
loop_
_entity_poly.entity_id
_entity_poly.type
_entity_poly.pdbx_seq_one_letter_code
_entity_poly.pdbx_strand_id
1 'polypeptide(L)'
;MRWTLYVLLGLSSACQPTEFRACPNLQTDPTKQLYQDVVTELIEHGLDHAYLPEQQQQVLWQHLATVDHPVPTATDTAWHQEQEARFQNQLFQDTAHFQTFYLNTTYEKGPVLADLPAQLSTLPPSSRVAGLLRSFAALSQQAVADSLRHLQRRLQAADFQLCTATLRAAEPAPAFGHSPGRGTLSLSKVVFNARRDQALLAYGWTCGPRCGFGEVLWVEKTKGRWRIRQAEMTWIS
;
A
#
# COMPACT_ATOMS: atom_id res chain seq x y z
N MET A 1 1.99 -14.98 62.57
CA MET A 1 1.37 -15.42 61.30
C MET A 1 0.67 -14.23 60.66
N ARG A 2 1.39 -13.41 59.89
CA ARG A 2 0.84 -12.26 59.18
C ARG A 2 1.66 -12.04 57.91
N TRP A 3 0.99 -12.17 56.76
CA TRP A 3 1.20 -11.44 55.52
C TRP A 3 2.60 -11.47 54.90
N THR A 4 2.92 -12.58 54.23
CA THR A 4 4.02 -12.66 53.25
C THR A 4 3.45 -13.12 51.91
N LEU A 5 2.74 -12.23 51.20
CA LEU A 5 2.17 -12.55 49.88
C LEU A 5 1.97 -11.31 49.00
N TYR A 6 3.00 -10.48 48.83
CA TYR A 6 2.96 -9.33 47.91
C TYR A 6 4.32 -9.01 47.30
N VAL A 7 5.04 -10.00 46.75
CA VAL A 7 6.16 -9.72 45.85
C VAL A 7 6.25 -10.88 44.87
N LEU A 8 5.62 -10.74 43.69
CA LEU A 8 5.94 -11.46 42.45
C LEU A 8 5.00 -10.99 41.31
N LEU A 9 4.73 -9.69 41.22
CA LEU A 9 4.38 -9.06 39.93
C LEU A 9 5.71 -8.62 39.31
N GLY A 10 6.50 -9.62 38.90
CA GLY A 10 7.65 -9.40 38.04
C GLY A 10 7.10 -8.84 36.74
N LEU A 11 7.28 -7.53 36.56
CA LEU A 11 7.07 -6.80 35.33
C LEU A 11 7.88 -7.48 34.23
N SER A 12 7.27 -8.45 33.55
CA SER A 12 7.63 -8.73 32.17
C SER A 12 7.20 -7.50 31.38
N SER A 13 8.05 -6.47 31.42
CA SER A 13 8.09 -5.42 30.41
C SER A 13 8.44 -6.12 29.10
N ALA A 14 7.46 -6.83 28.53
CA ALA A 14 7.59 -7.46 27.24
C ALA A 14 7.93 -6.32 26.28
N CYS A 15 9.16 -6.29 25.79
CA CYS A 15 9.55 -5.40 24.70
C CYS A 15 8.48 -5.55 23.64
N GLN A 16 7.70 -4.49 23.43
CA GLN A 16 6.69 -4.51 22.39
C GLN A 16 7.42 -4.72 21.06
N PRO A 17 6.94 -5.63 20.20
CA PRO A 17 7.60 -5.89 18.94
C PRO A 17 7.70 -4.57 18.14
N THR A 18 8.94 -4.21 17.80
CA THR A 18 9.29 -3.01 17.03
C THR A 18 9.19 -3.25 15.52
N GLU A 19 8.78 -4.44 15.10
CA GLU A 19 8.64 -4.84 13.70
C GLU A 19 7.17 -5.09 13.37
N PHE A 20 6.81 -4.80 12.12
CA PHE A 20 5.49 -5.11 11.58
C PHE A 20 5.24 -6.61 11.56
N ARG A 21 4.08 -7.03 12.06
CA ARG A 21 3.65 -8.42 11.91
C ARG A 21 3.23 -8.65 10.46
N ALA A 22 3.92 -9.59 9.81
CA ALA A 22 3.61 -9.93 8.43
C ALA A 22 2.22 -10.59 8.32
N CYS A 23 1.36 -10.04 7.46
CA CYS A 23 0.12 -10.72 7.09
C CYS A 23 0.43 -11.99 6.28
N PRO A 24 -0.11 -13.17 6.65
CA PRO A 24 0.07 -14.39 5.89
C PRO A 24 -0.47 -14.25 4.47
N ASN A 25 0.24 -14.80 3.49
CA ASN A 25 -0.21 -14.89 2.12
C ASN A 25 -0.35 -16.37 1.73
N LEU A 26 -1.60 -16.84 1.74
CA LEU A 26 -1.94 -18.25 1.47
C LEU A 26 -2.28 -18.50 -0.01
N GLN A 27 -2.09 -17.51 -0.88
CA GLN A 27 -2.38 -17.63 -2.30
C GLN A 27 -1.43 -18.63 -2.96
N THR A 28 -1.97 -19.51 -3.79
CA THR A 28 -1.19 -20.48 -4.59
C THR A 28 -0.93 -20.00 -6.00
N ASP A 29 -1.80 -19.13 -6.54
CA ASP A 29 -1.56 -18.48 -7.83
C ASP A 29 -0.50 -17.38 -7.68
N PRO A 30 0.60 -17.40 -8.47
CA PRO A 30 1.69 -16.44 -8.33
C PRO A 30 1.29 -14.97 -8.54
N THR A 31 0.29 -14.73 -9.40
CA THR A 31 -0.21 -13.37 -9.67
C THR A 31 -1.05 -12.88 -8.50
N LYS A 32 -1.95 -13.73 -7.97
CA LYS A 32 -2.71 -13.42 -6.75
C LYS A 32 -1.79 -13.21 -5.55
N GLN A 33 -0.73 -14.01 -5.43
CA GLN A 33 0.27 -13.85 -4.38
C GLN A 33 0.91 -12.45 -4.44
N LEU A 34 1.32 -12.01 -5.64
CA LEU A 34 1.88 -10.67 -5.83
C LEU A 34 0.88 -9.59 -5.46
N TYR A 35 -0.34 -9.63 -5.98
CA TYR A 35 -1.34 -8.61 -5.67
C TYR A 35 -1.65 -8.55 -4.18
N GLN A 36 -1.79 -9.70 -3.51
CA GLN A 36 -2.02 -9.77 -2.07
C GLN A 36 -0.91 -9.05 -1.28
N ASP A 37 0.34 -9.35 -1.58
CA ASP A 37 1.50 -8.75 -0.91
C ASP A 37 1.56 -7.23 -1.19
N VAL A 38 1.42 -6.82 -2.45
CA VAL A 38 1.49 -5.41 -2.84
C VAL A 38 0.34 -4.59 -2.26
N VAL A 39 -0.89 -5.09 -2.29
CA VAL A 39 -2.04 -4.37 -1.71
C VAL A 39 -1.90 -4.23 -0.20
N THR A 40 -1.39 -5.26 0.48
CA THR A 40 -1.09 -5.19 1.92
C THR A 40 -0.07 -4.08 2.17
N GLU A 41 1.04 -4.09 1.42
CA GLU A 41 2.12 -3.11 1.59
C GLU A 41 1.68 -1.68 1.25
N LEU A 42 0.89 -1.49 0.19
CA LEU A 42 0.33 -0.18 -0.16
C LEU A 42 -0.57 0.35 0.96
N ILE A 43 -1.45 -0.49 1.52
CA ILE A 43 -2.36 -0.06 2.59
C ILE A 43 -1.59 0.27 3.87
N GLU A 44 -0.59 -0.54 4.24
CA GLU A 44 0.15 -0.39 5.49
C GLU A 44 1.23 0.71 5.42
N HIS A 45 1.79 0.99 4.25
CA HIS A 45 2.95 1.88 4.11
C HIS A 45 2.80 2.97 3.03
N GLY A 46 1.98 2.75 2.00
CA GLY A 46 1.88 3.63 0.83
C GLY A 46 0.75 4.65 0.88
N LEU A 47 -0.17 4.55 1.84
CA LEU A 47 -1.38 5.38 1.93
C LEU A 47 -1.47 6.17 3.25
N ASP A 48 -0.37 6.82 3.66
CA ASP A 48 -0.29 7.78 4.78
C ASP A 48 -0.96 7.31 6.09
N HIS A 49 -0.73 6.06 6.47
CA HIS A 49 -1.30 5.44 7.68
C HIS A 49 -2.83 5.43 7.72
N ALA A 50 -3.51 5.61 6.58
CA ALA A 50 -4.97 5.67 6.49
C ALA A 50 -5.66 4.42 7.05
N TYR A 51 -4.94 3.29 7.12
CA TYR A 51 -5.44 2.04 7.68
C TYR A 51 -5.56 2.03 9.22
N LEU A 52 -4.87 2.93 9.92
CA LEU A 52 -4.95 3.04 11.38
C LEU A 52 -6.25 3.73 11.82
N PRO A 53 -6.79 3.41 13.00
CA PRO A 53 -7.79 4.24 13.67
C PRO A 53 -7.35 5.70 13.85
N GLU A 54 -8.31 6.62 13.80
CA GLU A 54 -8.06 8.07 13.87
C GLU A 54 -7.26 8.51 15.11
N GLN A 55 -7.53 7.90 16.27
CA GLN A 55 -6.81 8.18 17.51
C GLN A 55 -5.31 7.86 17.39
N GLN A 56 -4.95 6.78 16.70
CA GLN A 56 -3.54 6.39 16.49
C GLN A 56 -2.88 7.29 15.44
N GLN A 57 -3.60 7.64 14.37
CA GLN A 57 -3.12 8.65 13.41
C GLN A 57 -2.81 9.97 14.12
N GLN A 58 -3.69 10.42 15.02
CA GLN A 58 -3.49 11.66 15.75
C GLN A 58 -2.21 11.66 16.60
N VAL A 59 -1.82 10.52 17.17
CA VAL A 59 -0.55 10.40 17.90
C VAL A 59 0.65 10.64 16.98
N LEU A 60 0.64 10.06 15.78
CA LEU A 60 1.71 10.27 14.78
C LEU A 60 1.76 11.74 14.32
N TRP A 61 0.60 12.34 14.03
CA TRP A 61 0.50 13.74 13.62
C TRP A 61 0.96 14.71 14.72
N GLN A 62 0.63 14.44 15.98
CA GLN A 62 1.05 15.26 17.11
C GLN A 62 2.56 15.28 17.28
N HIS A 63 3.24 14.13 17.12
CA HIS A 63 4.70 14.08 17.16
C HIS A 63 5.29 15.02 16.10
N LEU A 64 4.88 14.89 14.83
CA LEU A 64 5.33 15.76 13.75
C LEU A 64 5.07 17.25 14.02
N ALA A 65 3.93 17.59 14.62
CA ALA A 65 3.59 18.97 14.94
C ALA A 65 4.42 19.58 16.10
N THR A 66 4.97 18.73 16.98
CA THR A 66 5.79 19.16 18.13
C THR A 66 7.28 19.25 17.84
N VAL A 67 7.71 18.74 16.69
CA VAL A 67 9.10 18.69 16.28
C VAL A 67 9.51 20.04 15.65
N ASP A 68 10.44 20.75 16.29
CA ASP A 68 10.86 22.12 15.91
C ASP A 68 11.98 22.15 14.85
N HIS A 69 11.97 21.22 13.91
CA HIS A 69 12.95 21.22 12.82
C HIS A 69 12.33 20.89 11.46
N PRO A 70 12.83 21.50 10.37
CA PRO A 70 12.15 21.49 9.08
C PRO A 70 12.17 20.13 8.35
N VAL A 71 13.01 19.20 8.79
CA VAL A 71 13.17 17.87 8.19
C VAL A 71 13.24 16.82 9.29
N PRO A 72 12.51 15.69 9.21
CA PRO A 72 12.59 14.62 10.20
C PRO A 72 14.03 14.14 10.43
N THR A 73 14.44 13.98 11.69
CA THR A 73 15.74 13.39 12.02
C THR A 73 15.67 11.86 11.94
N ALA A 74 16.83 11.21 12.05
CA ALA A 74 16.90 9.77 12.21
C ALA A 74 16.14 9.29 13.47
N THR A 75 16.10 10.11 14.53
CA THR A 75 15.39 9.77 15.77
C THR A 75 13.88 9.82 15.57
N ASP A 76 13.36 10.84 14.86
CA ASP A 76 11.93 10.91 14.54
C ASP A 76 11.51 9.77 13.63
N THR A 77 12.34 9.44 12.64
CA THR A 77 12.08 8.33 11.73
C THR A 77 12.02 7.01 12.49
N ALA A 78 12.96 6.77 13.41
CA ALA A 78 12.96 5.57 14.25
C ALA A 78 11.72 5.52 15.17
N TRP A 79 11.35 6.64 15.79
CA TRP A 79 10.16 6.71 16.63
C TRP A 79 8.88 6.44 15.83
N HIS A 80 8.74 7.03 14.65
CA HIS A 80 7.61 6.80 13.74
C HIS A 80 7.49 5.33 13.36
N GLN A 81 8.60 4.72 12.92
CA GLN A 81 8.64 3.30 12.57
C GLN A 81 8.25 2.41 13.76
N GLU A 82 8.72 2.72 14.96
CA GLU A 82 8.36 2.00 16.17
C GLU A 82 6.86 2.14 16.51
N GLN A 83 6.31 3.36 16.47
CA GLN A 83 4.90 3.59 16.76
C GLN A 83 4.00 2.94 15.71
N GLU A 84 4.35 3.03 14.43
CA GLU A 84 3.61 2.38 13.36
C GLU A 84 3.61 0.86 13.52
N ALA A 85 4.76 0.24 13.78
CA ALA A 85 4.83 -1.20 14.03
C ALA A 85 3.98 -1.60 15.24
N ARG A 86 4.03 -0.82 16.33
CA ARG A 86 3.22 -1.05 17.52
C ARG A 86 1.72 -0.93 17.21
N PHE A 87 1.28 0.13 16.53
CA PHE A 87 -0.13 0.34 16.18
C PHE A 87 -0.62 -0.72 15.21
N GLN A 88 0.19 -1.09 14.22
CA GLN A 88 -0.09 -2.19 13.31
C GLN A 88 -0.27 -3.51 14.06
N ASN A 89 0.61 -3.82 15.01
CA ASN A 89 0.54 -5.02 15.83
C ASN A 89 -0.70 -5.06 16.74
N GLN A 90 -1.14 -3.90 17.26
CA GLN A 90 -2.38 -3.78 18.02
C GLN A 90 -3.62 -3.99 17.14
N LEU A 91 -3.60 -3.44 15.93
CA LEU A 91 -4.69 -3.58 14.97
C LEU A 91 -4.73 -4.98 14.33
N PHE A 92 -3.62 -5.71 14.32
CA PHE A 92 -3.50 -6.98 13.60
C PHE A 92 -4.58 -7.99 14.03
N GLN A 93 -5.47 -8.34 13.10
CA GLN A 93 -6.65 -9.20 13.29
C GLN A 93 -7.76 -8.63 14.19
N ASP A 94 -7.66 -7.37 14.62
CA ASP A 94 -8.76 -6.65 15.29
C ASP A 94 -9.73 -6.08 14.26
N THR A 95 -10.55 -6.97 13.70
CA THR A 95 -11.48 -6.63 12.59
C THR A 95 -12.51 -5.57 12.95
N ALA A 96 -12.78 -5.35 14.25
CA ALA A 96 -13.75 -4.35 14.70
C ALA A 96 -13.27 -2.91 14.42
N HIS A 97 -11.96 -2.72 14.31
CA HIS A 97 -11.32 -1.41 14.10
C HIS A 97 -10.73 -1.24 12.70
N PHE A 98 -10.89 -2.24 11.82
CA PHE A 98 -10.40 -2.17 10.45
C PHE A 98 -11.03 -1.01 9.68
N GLN A 99 -10.17 -0.19 9.08
CA GLN A 99 -10.59 0.79 8.09
C GLN A 99 -10.99 0.08 6.79
N THR A 100 -11.98 0.63 6.09
CA THR A 100 -12.44 0.07 4.81
C THR A 100 -11.83 0.83 3.63
N PHE A 101 -11.28 0.05 2.70
CA PHE A 101 -10.74 0.48 1.41
C PHE A 101 -11.59 -0.15 0.31
N TYR A 102 -11.66 0.50 -0.85
CA TYR A 102 -12.41 -0.01 -1.99
C TYR A 102 -11.48 -0.42 -3.13
N LEU A 103 -11.79 -1.51 -3.81
CA LEU A 103 -11.08 -1.99 -4.99
C LEU A 103 -11.96 -1.77 -6.22
N ASN A 104 -11.52 -0.92 -7.14
CA ASN A 104 -12.17 -0.77 -8.43
C ASN A 104 -11.57 -1.72 -9.46
N THR A 105 -12.44 -2.54 -10.05
CA THR A 105 -12.14 -3.53 -11.10
C THR A 105 -13.01 -3.35 -12.35
N THR A 106 -13.87 -2.33 -12.39
CA THR A 106 -14.95 -2.23 -13.38
C THR A 106 -15.00 -0.91 -14.16
N TYR A 107 -14.65 0.23 -13.56
CA TYR A 107 -14.81 1.53 -14.21
C TYR A 107 -13.47 2.23 -14.48
N GLU A 108 -13.37 2.90 -15.63
CA GLU A 108 -12.15 3.55 -16.15
C GLU A 108 -12.31 5.07 -16.34
N LYS A 109 -13.32 5.70 -15.73
CA LYS A 109 -13.50 7.16 -15.85
C LYS A 109 -12.52 7.92 -14.94
N GLY A 110 -11.69 8.78 -15.54
CA GLY A 110 -10.66 9.57 -14.84
C GLY A 110 -9.30 8.87 -14.80
N PRO A 111 -8.27 9.47 -14.17
CA PRO A 111 -7.02 8.78 -13.94
C PRO A 111 -7.23 7.67 -12.92
N VAL A 112 -7.52 6.46 -13.42
CA VAL A 112 -7.82 5.28 -12.59
C VAL A 112 -6.54 4.52 -12.22
N LEU A 113 -5.49 4.63 -13.01
CA LEU A 113 -4.19 3.96 -12.80
C LEU A 113 -3.07 5.00 -12.91
N ALA A 114 -1.83 4.57 -13.09
CA ALA A 114 -0.79 5.45 -13.59
C ALA A 114 -1.22 6.02 -14.95
N ASP A 115 -1.19 7.35 -15.09
CA ASP A 115 -1.61 8.09 -16.30
C ASP A 115 -0.54 7.98 -17.39
N LEU A 116 -0.25 6.75 -17.79
CA LEU A 116 0.75 6.46 -18.81
C LEU A 116 0.16 6.80 -20.18
N PRO A 117 0.90 7.54 -21.03
CA PRO A 117 0.41 7.91 -22.34
C PRO A 117 0.31 6.68 -23.24
N ALA A 118 -0.54 6.80 -24.27
CA ALA A 118 -0.72 5.71 -25.24
C ALA A 118 0.55 5.36 -26.02
N GLN A 119 1.43 6.34 -26.23
CA GLN A 119 2.71 6.14 -26.90
C GLN A 119 3.83 6.57 -25.96
N LEU A 120 4.75 5.65 -25.63
CA LEU A 120 5.86 5.95 -24.73
C LEU A 120 6.81 7.03 -25.25
N SER A 121 6.88 7.23 -26.57
CA SER A 121 7.63 8.32 -27.19
C SER A 121 7.19 9.71 -26.75
N THR A 122 5.99 9.84 -26.18
CA THR A 122 5.47 11.10 -25.63
C THR A 122 5.96 11.37 -24.21
N LEU A 123 6.46 10.35 -23.49
CA LEU A 123 7.11 10.58 -22.20
C LEU A 123 8.47 11.25 -22.44
N PRO A 124 8.84 12.26 -21.63
CA PRO A 124 10.18 12.79 -21.64
C PRO A 124 11.20 11.65 -21.43
N PRO A 125 12.27 11.55 -22.25
CA PRO A 125 13.30 10.53 -22.05
C PRO A 125 13.99 10.59 -20.69
N SER A 126 13.96 11.75 -20.03
CA SER A 126 14.45 11.98 -18.68
C SER A 126 13.45 11.62 -17.57
N SER A 127 12.20 11.28 -17.91
CA SER A 127 11.21 10.90 -16.91
C SER A 127 11.64 9.62 -16.20
N ARG A 128 11.45 9.58 -14.88
CA ARG A 128 11.80 8.41 -14.06
C ARG A 128 11.03 7.17 -14.49
N VAL A 129 9.76 7.34 -14.88
CA VAL A 129 8.92 6.28 -15.46
C VAL A 129 9.54 5.70 -16.74
N ALA A 130 9.99 6.54 -17.68
CA ALA A 130 10.67 6.04 -18.89
C ALA A 130 12.01 5.36 -18.55
N GLY A 131 12.73 5.84 -17.53
CA GLY A 131 13.92 5.18 -16.99
C GLY A 131 13.61 3.79 -16.42
N LEU A 132 12.55 3.67 -15.63
CA LEU A 132 12.07 2.44 -15.02
C LEU A 132 11.66 1.42 -16.09
N LEU A 133 10.85 1.83 -17.07
CA LEU A 133 10.41 0.95 -18.17
C LEU A 133 11.58 0.45 -19.02
N ARG A 134 12.55 1.32 -19.34
CA ARG A 134 13.79 0.92 -20.05
C ARG A 134 14.61 -0.09 -19.27
N SER A 135 14.76 0.12 -17.97
CA SER A 135 15.54 -0.75 -17.09
C SER A 135 14.90 -2.12 -16.91
N PHE A 136 13.57 -2.19 -16.90
CA PHE A 136 12.82 -3.44 -16.72
C PHE A 136 12.71 -4.25 -18.03
N ALA A 137 12.44 -3.59 -19.16
CA ALA A 137 12.10 -4.26 -20.42
C ALA A 137 12.62 -3.51 -21.65
N ALA A 138 13.95 -3.45 -21.83
CA ALA A 138 14.62 -2.67 -22.87
C ALA A 138 14.04 -2.85 -24.28
N LEU A 139 13.62 -4.06 -24.66
CA LEU A 139 13.13 -4.40 -26.01
C LEU A 139 11.59 -4.35 -26.16
N SER A 140 10.83 -4.22 -25.07
CA SER A 140 9.37 -4.36 -25.10
C SER A 140 8.62 -3.29 -24.29
N GLN A 141 9.27 -2.14 -24.09
CA GLN A 141 8.77 -1.03 -23.25
C GLN A 141 7.31 -0.67 -23.56
N GLN A 142 6.95 -0.51 -24.85
CA GLN A 142 5.59 -0.13 -25.25
C GLN A 142 4.55 -1.18 -24.83
N ALA A 143 4.83 -2.46 -25.05
CA ALA A 143 3.93 -3.54 -24.65
C ALA A 143 3.75 -3.60 -23.12
N VAL A 144 4.82 -3.31 -22.37
CA VAL A 144 4.75 -3.17 -20.91
C VAL A 144 3.83 -2.01 -20.53
N ALA A 145 4.06 -0.83 -21.09
CA ALA A 145 3.24 0.36 -20.82
C ALA A 145 1.76 0.14 -21.17
N ASP A 146 1.47 -0.50 -22.30
CA ASP A 146 0.10 -0.85 -22.68
C ASP A 146 -0.55 -1.77 -21.64
N SER A 147 0.17 -2.77 -21.12
CA SER A 147 -0.35 -3.62 -20.05
C SER A 147 -0.62 -2.84 -18.75
N LEU A 148 0.25 -1.90 -18.38
CA LEU A 148 0.12 -1.06 -17.19
C LEU A 148 -1.05 -0.06 -17.27
N ARG A 149 -1.50 0.30 -18.48
CA ARG A 149 -2.66 1.18 -18.71
C ARG A 149 -4.01 0.48 -18.53
N HIS A 150 -4.01 -0.84 -18.43
CA HIS A 150 -5.25 -1.62 -18.35
C HIS A 150 -5.53 -2.11 -16.93
N LEU A 151 -6.73 -1.78 -16.45
CA LEU A 151 -7.25 -2.24 -15.18
C LEU A 151 -7.26 -3.76 -15.12
N GLN A 152 -6.76 -4.33 -14.03
CA GLN A 152 -6.98 -5.73 -13.74
C GLN A 152 -8.45 -5.92 -13.35
N ARG A 153 -9.13 -6.88 -13.99
CA ARG A 153 -10.55 -7.16 -13.74
C ARG A 153 -10.80 -8.56 -13.16
N ARG A 154 -9.72 -9.31 -12.91
CA ARG A 154 -9.79 -10.73 -12.55
C ARG A 154 -9.89 -10.93 -11.05
N LEU A 155 -9.13 -10.16 -10.27
CA LEU A 155 -9.17 -10.20 -8.81
C LEU A 155 -10.30 -9.33 -8.28
N GLN A 156 -11.13 -9.92 -7.44
CA GLN A 156 -12.17 -9.25 -6.70
C GLN A 156 -11.68 -8.92 -5.29
N ALA A 157 -12.35 -8.01 -4.59
CA ALA A 157 -11.97 -7.64 -3.22
C ALA A 157 -11.95 -8.85 -2.26
N ALA A 158 -12.86 -9.81 -2.45
CA ALA A 158 -12.94 -11.04 -1.67
C ALA A 158 -11.77 -12.01 -1.89
N ASP A 159 -10.96 -11.82 -2.94
CA ASP A 159 -9.74 -12.60 -3.15
C ASP A 159 -8.62 -12.17 -2.18
N PHE A 160 -8.74 -11.02 -1.51
CA PHE A 160 -7.72 -10.49 -0.61
C PHE A 160 -7.99 -10.85 0.85
N GLN A 161 -6.96 -11.28 1.55
CA GLN A 161 -6.96 -11.55 2.99
C GLN A 161 -6.03 -10.55 3.66
N LEU A 162 -6.58 -9.45 4.16
CA LEU A 162 -5.82 -8.40 4.83
C LEU A 162 -5.89 -8.59 6.35
N CYS A 163 -4.84 -8.17 7.06
CA CYS A 163 -4.73 -8.35 8.51
C CYS A 163 -4.96 -7.08 9.32
N THR A 164 -5.11 -5.94 8.65
CA THR A 164 -5.16 -4.59 9.26
C THR A 164 -6.23 -3.69 8.63
N ALA A 165 -6.93 -4.18 7.61
CA ALA A 165 -7.93 -3.42 6.87
C ALA A 165 -8.97 -4.36 6.25
N THR A 166 -10.09 -3.77 5.83
CA THR A 166 -11.10 -4.45 5.02
C THR A 166 -11.03 -3.91 3.59
N LEU A 167 -11.02 -4.81 2.60
CA LEU A 167 -11.15 -4.44 1.19
C LEU A 167 -12.55 -4.82 0.70
N ARG A 168 -13.26 -3.87 0.07
CA ARG A 168 -14.58 -4.09 -0.55
C ARG A 168 -14.55 -3.76 -2.03
N ALA A 169 -15.46 -4.31 -2.81
CA ALA A 169 -15.60 -3.88 -4.20
C ALA A 169 -16.04 -2.42 -4.24
N ALA A 170 -15.42 -1.61 -5.10
CA ALA A 170 -15.90 -0.26 -5.36
C ALA A 170 -17.21 -0.35 -6.14
N GLU A 171 -18.26 0.28 -5.61
CA GLU A 171 -19.48 0.47 -6.38
C GLU A 171 -19.23 1.56 -7.44
N PRO A 172 -19.81 1.44 -8.65
CA PRO A 172 -19.82 2.56 -9.58
C PRO A 172 -20.47 3.74 -8.87
N ALA A 173 -19.71 4.78 -8.59
CA ALA A 173 -20.18 5.86 -7.74
C ALA A 173 -21.52 6.41 -8.29
N PRO A 174 -22.61 6.49 -7.50
CA PRO A 174 -23.59 7.52 -7.76
C PRO A 174 -22.86 8.86 -7.63
N ALA A 175 -23.16 9.80 -8.52
CA ALA A 175 -22.60 11.14 -8.46
C ALA A 175 -22.79 11.70 -7.04
N PHE A 176 -21.68 11.91 -6.31
CA PHE A 176 -21.63 12.58 -5.02
C PHE A 176 -22.32 11.85 -3.85
N GLY A 177 -21.68 10.81 -3.33
CA GLY A 177 -21.94 10.29 -1.99
C GLY A 177 -20.70 9.54 -1.51
N HIS A 178 -19.97 10.09 -0.55
CA HIS A 178 -18.80 9.43 0.02
C HIS A 178 -19.31 8.19 0.77
N SER A 179 -19.09 6.99 0.24
CA SER A 179 -19.18 5.79 1.06
C SER A 179 -18.14 5.90 2.18
N PRO A 180 -18.49 5.55 3.43
CA PRO A 180 -17.56 5.59 4.54
C PRO A 180 -16.38 4.65 4.26
N GLY A 181 -15.24 5.24 3.90
CA GLY A 181 -13.99 4.53 3.66
C GLY A 181 -12.88 5.49 3.22
N ARG A 182 -11.64 5.02 3.23
CA ARG A 182 -10.46 5.87 3.04
C ARG A 182 -10.21 6.28 1.59
N GLY A 183 -10.77 5.52 0.63
CA GLY A 183 -10.65 5.78 -0.79
C GLY A 183 -10.76 4.50 -1.64
N THR A 184 -10.56 4.66 -2.94
CA THR A 184 -10.63 3.61 -3.94
C THR A 184 -9.26 3.37 -4.56
N LEU A 185 -8.81 2.12 -4.47
CA LEU A 185 -7.62 1.57 -5.10
C LEU A 185 -7.98 0.94 -6.44
N SER A 186 -7.14 1.17 -7.43
CA SER A 186 -7.20 0.55 -8.74
C SER A 186 -5.83 0.03 -9.12
N LEU A 187 -5.78 -1.14 -9.75
CA LEU A 187 -4.53 -1.85 -10.04
C LEU A 187 -4.51 -2.24 -11.52
N SER A 188 -3.37 -2.07 -12.18
CA SER A 188 -3.19 -2.54 -13.55
C SER A 188 -2.96 -4.04 -13.58
N LYS A 189 -2.91 -4.61 -14.78
CA LYS A 189 -2.31 -5.94 -15.00
C LYS A 189 -0.84 -5.95 -14.58
N VAL A 190 -0.38 -7.09 -14.08
CA VAL A 190 1.04 -7.35 -13.76
C VAL A 190 1.81 -7.72 -15.01
N VAL A 191 3.02 -7.18 -15.14
CA VAL A 191 4.02 -7.60 -16.13
C VAL A 191 5.22 -8.21 -15.41
N PHE A 192 5.38 -9.53 -15.50
CA PHE A 192 6.53 -10.22 -14.92
C PHE A 192 7.75 -10.14 -15.84
N ASN A 193 8.93 -10.14 -15.24
CA ASN A 193 10.17 -10.44 -15.97
C ASN A 193 10.24 -11.95 -16.30
N ALA A 194 11.22 -12.35 -17.11
CA ALA A 194 11.35 -13.74 -17.56
C ALA A 194 11.52 -14.75 -16.41
N ARG A 195 12.23 -14.35 -15.34
CA ARG A 195 12.47 -15.20 -14.16
C ARG A 195 11.30 -15.23 -13.17
N ARG A 196 10.30 -14.36 -13.34
CA ARG A 196 9.16 -14.16 -12.45
C ARG A 196 9.56 -13.87 -10.99
N ASP A 197 10.70 -13.22 -10.81
CA ASP A 197 11.21 -12.72 -9.53
C ASP A 197 11.09 -11.19 -9.41
N GLN A 198 10.74 -10.52 -10.52
CA GLN A 198 10.44 -9.09 -10.56
C GLN A 198 9.21 -8.86 -11.42
N ALA A 199 8.48 -7.78 -11.14
CA ALA A 199 7.36 -7.37 -11.95
C ALA A 199 7.16 -5.85 -11.93
N LEU A 200 6.43 -5.36 -12.92
CA LEU A 200 5.82 -4.03 -12.89
C LEU A 200 4.30 -4.14 -12.77
N LEU A 201 3.73 -3.23 -12.00
CA LEU A 201 2.30 -2.93 -12.01
C LEU A 201 2.12 -1.43 -11.78
N ALA A 202 0.99 -0.88 -12.22
CA ALA A 202 0.59 0.47 -11.89
C ALA A 202 -0.59 0.42 -10.91
N TYR A 203 -0.70 1.44 -10.09
CA TYR A 203 -1.89 1.64 -9.28
C TYR A 203 -2.32 3.10 -9.29
N GLY A 204 -3.60 3.31 -8.99
CA GLY A 204 -4.17 4.62 -8.69
C GLY A 204 -4.90 4.55 -7.36
N TRP A 205 -4.76 5.61 -6.57
CA TRP A 205 -5.51 5.83 -5.35
C TRP A 205 -6.34 7.09 -5.48
N THR A 206 -7.63 7.01 -5.13
CA THR A 206 -8.55 8.14 -5.18
C THR A 206 -9.31 8.26 -3.87
N CYS A 207 -9.28 9.42 -3.25
CA CYS A 207 -9.95 9.75 -1.99
C CYS A 207 -11.06 10.80 -2.17
N GLY A 208 -11.28 11.29 -3.39
CA GLY A 208 -12.31 12.26 -3.74
C GLY A 208 -12.09 12.88 -5.13
N PRO A 209 -12.95 13.82 -5.59
CA PRO A 209 -12.88 14.38 -6.94
C PRO A 209 -11.57 15.08 -7.32
N ARG A 210 -10.79 15.51 -6.32
CA ARG A 210 -9.49 16.19 -6.47
C ARG A 210 -8.49 15.69 -5.45
N CYS A 211 -8.60 14.41 -5.10
CA CYS A 211 -7.79 13.79 -4.07
C CYS A 211 -7.38 12.42 -4.60
N GLY A 212 -6.10 12.26 -4.87
CA GLY A 212 -5.57 11.01 -5.37
C GLY A 212 -4.20 11.18 -6.03
N PHE A 213 -3.60 10.05 -6.33
CA PHE A 213 -2.34 9.96 -7.04
C PHE A 213 -2.23 8.59 -7.71
N GLY A 214 -1.29 8.43 -8.63
CA GLY A 214 -1.05 7.16 -9.28
C GLY A 214 0.40 6.96 -9.64
N GLU A 215 0.86 5.72 -9.52
CA GLU A 215 2.28 5.37 -9.61
C GLU A 215 2.50 4.09 -10.42
N VAL A 216 3.71 3.96 -10.96
CA VAL A 216 4.24 2.69 -11.47
C VAL A 216 5.15 2.07 -10.42
N LEU A 217 4.85 0.84 -10.03
CA LEU A 217 5.59 0.05 -9.05
C LEU A 217 6.53 -0.92 -9.73
N TRP A 218 7.80 -0.91 -9.32
CA TRP A 218 8.70 -2.05 -9.49
C TRP A 218 8.67 -2.89 -8.22
N VAL A 219 8.21 -4.13 -8.35
CA VAL A 219 8.16 -5.09 -7.25
C VAL A 219 9.13 -6.24 -7.47
N GLU A 220 9.67 -6.78 -6.37
CA GLU A 220 10.60 -7.91 -6.40
C GLU A 220 10.25 -8.96 -5.34
N LYS A 221 10.57 -10.22 -5.65
CA LYS A 221 10.35 -11.34 -4.75
C LYS A 221 11.56 -11.54 -3.84
N THR A 222 11.42 -11.21 -2.57
CA THR A 222 12.46 -11.38 -1.54
C THR A 222 11.96 -12.35 -0.46
N LYS A 223 12.75 -13.39 -0.17
CA LYS A 223 12.41 -14.44 0.82
C LYS A 223 10.99 -15.01 0.64
N GLY A 224 10.56 -15.18 -0.62
CA GLY A 224 9.25 -15.75 -0.96
C GLY A 224 8.07 -14.77 -0.95
N ARG A 225 8.28 -13.50 -0.59
CA ARG A 225 7.26 -12.44 -0.57
C ARG A 225 7.55 -11.38 -1.61
N TRP A 226 6.51 -10.77 -2.18
CA TRP A 226 6.67 -9.62 -3.05
C TRP A 226 6.78 -8.34 -2.22
N ARG A 227 7.70 -7.45 -2.59
CA ARG A 227 7.94 -6.17 -1.94
C ARG A 227 8.04 -5.06 -2.98
N ILE A 228 7.60 -3.86 -2.65
CA ILE A 228 7.75 -2.68 -3.49
C ILE A 228 9.20 -2.22 -3.35
N ARG A 229 9.96 -2.35 -4.42
CA ARG A 229 11.35 -1.87 -4.48
C ARG A 229 11.40 -0.39 -4.80
N GLN A 230 10.52 0.04 -5.70
CA GLN A 230 10.51 1.41 -6.23
C GLN A 230 9.08 1.75 -6.66
N ALA A 231 8.68 2.98 -6.38
CA ALA A 231 7.42 3.57 -6.84
C ALA A 231 7.74 4.88 -7.57
N GLU A 232 7.21 5.05 -8.76
CA GLU A 232 7.37 6.26 -9.56
C GLU A 232 6.01 6.91 -9.80
N MET A 233 5.78 8.02 -9.11
CA MET A 233 4.58 8.82 -9.25
C MET A 233 4.43 9.37 -10.68
N THR A 234 3.22 9.26 -11.21
CA THR A 234 2.85 9.67 -12.57
C THR A 234 1.91 10.86 -12.58
N TRP A 235 1.07 10.98 -11.54
CA TRP A 235 0.20 12.13 -11.30
C TRP A 235 -0.17 12.22 -9.82
N ILE A 236 -0.55 13.42 -9.40
CA ILE A 236 -1.13 13.76 -8.09
C ILE A 236 -2.15 14.88 -8.32
N SER A 237 -3.27 14.84 -7.61
CA SER A 237 -4.34 15.86 -7.68
C SER A 237 -4.36 16.76 -6.46
#